data_AF-A0A1L3JLA0-F1
#
_entry.id   AF-A0A1L3JLA0-F1
#
_cell.length_a   1.000
_cell.length_b   1.000
_cell.length_c   1.000
_cell.angle_alpha   90.00
_cell.angle_beta   90.00
_cell.angle_gamma   90.00
#
_symmetry.space_group_name_H-M   'P 1'
#
loop_
_entity.id
_entity.type
_entity.pdbx_description
1 polymer ?
#
loop_
_entity_poly.entity_id
_entity_poly.type
_entity_poly.pdbx_seq_one_letter_code
_entity_poly.pdbx_strand_id
1 'polypeptide(L)'
;MEDYNRLLNSLKPIDVIVAKKRVGLGRILNHYIVYLGNGIFVGNLKGCVKQVTQNELYELLKVYEPIEIREFTGTQLDAREAIFRVKQKLGHPYSFLGFNCEHFANWVQYGKETSNQVTNGFLILAGLVTLKLITTGDGKR
;
A
#
# COMPACT_ATOMS: atom_id res chain seq x y z
N MET A 1 5.53 12.20 17.06
CA MET A 1 6.12 10.87 17.35
C MET A 1 5.26 10.09 18.33
N GLU A 2 4.74 10.74 19.38
CA GLU A 2 3.87 10.12 20.38
C GLU A 2 2.63 9.42 19.79
N ASP A 3 1.96 10.06 18.82
CA ASP A 3 0.83 9.45 18.11
C ASP A 3 1.18 8.17 17.33
N TYR A 4 2.36 8.10 16.73
CA TYR A 4 2.79 6.89 16.02
C TYR A 4 3.11 5.76 16.98
N ASN A 5 3.69 6.05 18.14
CA ASN A 5 3.94 5.02 19.15
C ASN A 5 2.62 4.40 19.63
N ARG A 6 1.58 5.22 19.84
CA ARG A 6 0.25 4.72 20.18
C ARG A 6 -0.32 3.84 19.08
N LEU A 7 -0.23 4.27 17.82
CA LEU A 7 -0.68 3.49 16.67
C LEU A 7 0.06 2.15 16.58
N LEU A 8 1.40 2.15 16.61
CA LEU A 8 2.20 0.92 16.49
C LEU A 8 1.98 -0.05 17.65
N ASN A 9 1.76 0.45 18.86
CA ASN A 9 1.46 -0.38 20.04
C ASN A 9 0.07 -1.02 19.97
N SER A 10 -0.84 -0.51 19.13
CA SER A 10 -2.18 -1.09 18.95
C SER A 10 -2.24 -2.19 17.87
N LEU A 11 -1.20 -2.31 17.03
CA LEU A 11 -1.19 -3.23 15.91
C LEU A 11 -1.11 -4.69 16.37
N LYS A 12 -1.93 -5.52 15.74
CA LYS A 12 -1.90 -6.97 15.84
C LYS A 12 -1.20 -7.55 14.60
N PRO A 13 -0.56 -8.73 14.71
CA PRO A 13 0.04 -9.38 13.56
C PRO A 13 -0.96 -9.47 12.39
N ILE A 14 -0.46 -9.13 11.20
CA ILE A 14 -1.18 -9.13 9.92
C ILE A 14 -2.12 -7.92 9.71
N ASP A 15 -2.22 -7.00 10.67
CA ASP A 15 -2.84 -5.69 10.44
C ASP A 15 -2.10 -4.93 9.33
N VAL A 16 -2.86 -4.09 8.62
CA VAL A 16 -2.31 -3.28 7.53
C VAL A 16 -2.45 -1.82 7.86
N ILE A 17 -1.32 -1.11 7.86
CA ILE A 17 -1.28 0.34 7.90
C ILE A 17 -1.57 0.83 6.47
N VAL A 18 -2.64 1.59 6.31
CA VAL A 18 -2.93 2.34 5.09
C VAL A 18 -2.44 3.76 5.28
N ALA A 19 -1.55 4.22 4.41
CA ALA A 19 -0.92 5.53 4.50
C ALA A 19 -0.97 6.28 3.16
N LYS A 20 -0.97 7.61 3.22
CA LYS A 20 -0.90 8.49 2.04
C LYS A 20 0.33 9.37 2.13
N LYS A 21 0.89 9.81 0.99
CA LYS A 21 1.90 10.87 1.04
C LYS A 21 1.31 12.11 1.70
N ARG A 22 2.09 12.78 2.55
CA ARG A 22 1.67 14.02 3.22
C ARG A 22 1.42 15.15 2.22
N VAL A 23 2.26 15.26 1.20
CA VAL A 23 2.25 16.36 0.23
C VAL A 23 2.41 15.88 -1.21
N GLY A 24 1.98 16.73 -2.15
CA GLY A 24 2.13 16.52 -3.59
C GLY A 24 1.11 15.56 -4.22
N LEU A 25 1.23 15.37 -5.54
CA LEU A 25 0.30 14.57 -6.35
C LEU A 25 0.17 13.11 -5.90
N GLY A 26 1.19 12.58 -5.21
CA GLY A 26 1.16 11.21 -4.69
C GLY A 26 0.21 10.99 -3.51
N ARG A 27 -0.43 12.03 -2.95
CA ARG A 27 -1.43 11.91 -1.87
C ARG A 27 -2.72 11.19 -2.34
N ILE A 28 -2.96 11.12 -3.65
CA ILE A 28 -4.10 10.40 -4.22
C ILE A 28 -3.97 8.88 -4.11
N LEU A 29 -2.75 8.37 -3.85
CA LEU A 29 -2.47 6.95 -3.79
C LEU A 29 -2.37 6.49 -2.34
N ASN A 30 -3.06 5.40 -2.03
CA ASN A 30 -2.87 4.66 -0.80
C ASN A 30 -1.59 3.82 -0.89
N HIS A 31 -0.90 3.68 0.23
CA HIS A 31 0.21 2.79 0.43
C HIS A 31 -0.11 1.83 1.57
N TYR A 32 0.16 0.54 1.38
CA TYR A 32 -0.25 -0.51 2.29
C TYR A 32 1.01 -1.19 2.85
N ILE A 33 1.10 -1.24 4.17
CA ILE A 33 2.22 -1.84 4.90
C ILE A 33 1.64 -2.86 5.89
N VAL A 34 2.02 -4.13 5.74
CA VAL A 34 1.57 -5.21 6.63
C VAL A 34 2.49 -5.27 7.85
N TYR A 35 1.92 -5.36 9.04
CA TYR A 35 2.67 -5.65 10.27
C TYR A 35 2.82 -7.16 10.48
N LEU A 36 4.04 -7.64 10.71
CA LEU A 36 4.30 -9.07 10.95
C LEU A 36 4.40 -9.43 12.44
N GLY A 37 4.33 -8.45 13.33
CA GLY A 37 4.66 -8.62 14.75
C GLY A 37 6.09 -8.19 15.06
N ASN A 38 6.37 -7.99 16.35
CA ASN A 38 7.71 -7.70 16.89
C ASN A 38 8.44 -6.52 16.21
N GLY A 39 7.70 -5.47 15.83
CA GLY A 39 8.28 -4.30 15.15
C GLY A 39 8.76 -4.55 13.72
N ILE A 40 8.38 -5.68 13.11
CA ILE A 40 8.69 -6.01 11.72
C ILE A 40 7.48 -5.73 10.83
N PHE A 41 7.73 -5.08 9.71
CA PHE A 41 6.74 -4.72 8.72
C PHE A 41 7.16 -5.22 7.36
N VAL A 42 6.22 -5.37 6.44
CA VAL A 42 6.49 -5.71 5.04
C VAL A 42 5.59 -4.92 4.11
N GLY A 43 6.16 -4.43 3.02
CA GLY A 43 5.44 -3.72 1.98
C GLY A 43 6.28 -3.64 0.72
N ASN A 44 5.69 -3.15 -0.36
CA ASN A 44 6.45 -2.87 -1.57
C ASN A 44 7.11 -1.49 -1.47
N LEU A 45 8.41 -1.49 -1.21
CA LEU A 45 9.21 -0.28 -1.01
C LEU A 45 10.31 -0.25 -2.06
N LYS A 46 10.41 0.88 -2.77
CA LYS A 46 11.41 1.08 -3.85
C LYS A 46 11.33 0.03 -4.98
N GLY A 47 10.15 -0.54 -5.23
CA GLY A 47 9.89 -1.40 -6.39
C GLY A 47 10.00 -2.90 -6.13
N CYS A 48 10.22 -3.33 -4.88
CA CYS A 48 10.13 -4.74 -4.49
C CYS A 48 9.50 -4.91 -3.10
N VAL A 49 8.98 -6.12 -2.84
CA VAL A 49 8.48 -6.47 -1.50
C VAL A 49 9.67 -6.63 -0.55
N LYS A 50 9.73 -5.78 0.47
CA LYS A 50 10.83 -5.74 1.44
C LYS A 50 10.29 -5.73 2.86
N GLN A 51 10.99 -6.42 3.75
CA GLN A 51 10.81 -6.21 5.18
C GLN A 51 11.43 -4.87 5.59
N VAL A 52 10.77 -4.18 6.50
CA VAL A 52 11.31 -2.99 7.16
C VAL A 52 11.14 -3.07 8.66
N THR A 53 12.14 -2.55 9.35
CA THR A 53 12.15 -2.40 10.80
C THR A 53 11.27 -1.22 11.21
N GLN A 54 10.93 -1.16 12.49
CA GLN A 54 10.22 -0.02 13.08
C GLN A 54 10.93 1.33 12.85
N ASN A 55 12.27 1.36 12.89
CA ASN A 55 13.05 2.57 12.61
C ASN A 55 12.90 3.01 11.16
N GLU A 56 13.01 2.08 10.20
CA GLU A 56 12.77 2.36 8.78
C GLU A 56 11.33 2.81 8.53
N LEU A 57 10.36 2.22 9.24
CA LEU A 57 8.97 2.67 9.20
C LEU A 57 8.83 4.12 9.68
N TYR A 58 9.46 4.51 10.80
CA TYR A 58 9.40 5.90 11.26
C TYR A 58 9.95 6.89 10.23
N GLU A 59 11.01 6.54 9.51
CA GLU A 59 11.52 7.36 8.40
C GLU A 59 10.48 7.49 7.28
N LEU A 60 9.77 6.41 6.94
CA LEU A 60 8.64 6.47 5.98
C LEU A 60 7.51 7.38 6.49
N LEU A 61 7.18 7.33 7.79
CA LEU A 61 6.10 8.12 8.40
C LEU A 61 6.39 9.63 8.49
N LYS A 62 7.64 10.06 8.24
CA LYS A 62 7.95 11.49 8.03
C LYS A 62 7.38 12.00 6.71
N VAL A 63 7.29 11.13 5.69
CA VAL A 63 6.82 11.48 4.35
C VAL A 63 5.38 11.01 4.10
N TYR A 64 4.97 9.94 4.78
CA TYR A 64 3.64 9.34 4.70
C TYR A 64 2.86 9.55 5.99
N GLU A 65 1.56 9.71 5.86
CA GLU A 65 0.59 9.85 6.94
C GLU A 65 -0.26 8.59 7.00
N PRO A 66 -0.25 7.84 8.11
CA PRO A 66 -1.24 6.79 8.35
C PRO A 66 -2.62 7.40 8.40
N ILE A 67 -3.56 6.83 7.64
CA ILE A 67 -4.95 7.29 7.58
C ILE A 67 -5.94 6.26 8.12
N GLU A 68 -5.55 5.00 8.14
CA GLU A 68 -6.41 3.88 8.53
C GLU A 68 -5.54 2.68 8.95
N ILE A 69 -6.04 1.91 9.91
CA ILE A 69 -5.58 0.55 10.18
C ILE A 69 -6.65 -0.41 9.69
N ARG A 70 -6.29 -1.26 8.73
CA ARG A 70 -7.15 -2.35 8.27
C ARG A 70 -6.83 -3.60 9.07
N GLU A 71 -7.67 -3.87 10.05
CA GLU A 71 -7.52 -4.97 10.99
C GLU A 71 -7.57 -6.33 10.30
N PHE A 72 -6.75 -7.27 10.79
CA PHE A 72 -6.84 -8.67 10.42
C PHE A 72 -7.97 -9.36 11.18
N THR A 73 -8.90 -9.97 10.44
CA THR A 73 -10.09 -10.63 11.02
C THR A 73 -9.99 -12.15 11.06
N GLY A 74 -8.84 -12.72 10.70
CA GLY A 74 -8.62 -14.16 10.68
C GLY A 74 -8.20 -14.74 12.04
N THR A 75 -8.11 -16.07 12.09
CA THR A 75 -7.64 -16.83 13.24
C THR A 75 -6.11 -16.86 13.34
N GLN A 76 -5.59 -17.41 14.45
CA GLN A 76 -4.15 -17.65 14.61
C GLN A 76 -3.57 -18.63 13.58
N LEU A 77 -4.38 -19.51 12.99
CA LEU A 77 -3.95 -20.37 11.88
C LEU A 77 -3.84 -19.55 10.60
N ASP A 78 -4.84 -18.73 10.31
CA ASP A 78 -4.85 -17.84 9.14
C ASP A 78 -3.67 -16.86 9.16
N ALA A 79 -3.29 -16.37 10.36
CA ALA A 79 -2.12 -15.53 10.55
C ALA A 79 -0.81 -16.25 10.18
N ARG A 80 -0.68 -17.55 10.50
CA ARG A 80 0.50 -18.34 10.09
C ARG A 80 0.54 -18.52 8.58
N GLU A 81 -0.60 -18.76 7.94
CA GLU A 81 -0.69 -18.82 6.48
C GLU A 81 -0.40 -17.48 5.83
N ALA A 82 -0.80 -16.36 6.45
CA ALA A 82 -0.45 -15.01 6.02
C ALA A 82 1.07 -14.80 6.03
N ILE A 83 1.75 -15.22 7.10
CA ILE A 83 3.21 -15.16 7.19
C ILE A 83 3.87 -16.01 6.10
N PHE A 84 3.31 -17.18 5.78
CA PHE A 84 3.81 -18.00 4.67
C PHE A 84 3.67 -17.28 3.33
N ARG A 85 2.51 -16.66 3.06
CA ARG A 85 2.25 -15.86 1.86
C ARG A 85 3.21 -14.68 1.71
N VAL A 86 3.58 -14.04 2.82
CA VAL A 86 4.61 -12.99 2.84
C VAL A 86 5.95 -13.56 2.35
N LYS A 87 6.40 -14.67 2.93
CA LYS A 87 7.68 -15.30 2.57
C LYS A 87 7.77 -15.65 1.09
N GLN A 88 6.67 -16.11 0.50
CA GLN A 88 6.60 -16.43 -0.94
C GLN A 88 6.80 -15.22 -1.85
N LYS A 89 6.52 -13.99 -1.37
CA LYS A 89 6.56 -12.77 -2.17
C LYS A 89 7.73 -11.86 -1.80
N LEU A 90 8.52 -12.17 -0.76
CA LEU A 90 9.70 -11.40 -0.39
C LEU A 90 10.68 -11.32 -1.56
N GLY A 91 11.21 -10.12 -1.82
CA GLY A 91 12.15 -9.88 -2.91
C GLY A 91 11.53 -9.84 -4.31
N HIS A 92 10.24 -10.18 -4.47
CA HIS A 92 9.60 -10.09 -5.77
C HIS A 92 9.54 -8.63 -6.26
N PRO A 93 9.93 -8.37 -7.51
CA PRO A 93 9.78 -7.05 -8.12
C PRO A 93 8.30 -6.76 -8.37
N TYR A 94 7.87 -5.54 -8.08
CA TYR A 94 6.48 -5.11 -8.28
C TYR A 94 6.44 -3.63 -8.67
N SER A 95 5.76 -3.29 -9.77
CA SER A 95 5.61 -1.92 -10.31
C SER A 95 4.20 -1.34 -10.11
N PHE A 96 4.07 -0.05 -9.78
CA PHE A 96 2.84 0.65 -9.33
C PHE A 96 2.60 0.55 -7.81
N LEU A 97 3.06 1.59 -7.11
CA LEU A 97 3.10 1.71 -5.65
C LEU A 97 1.73 1.74 -4.94
N GLY A 98 0.63 1.92 -5.66
CA GLY A 98 -0.73 1.90 -5.08
C GLY A 98 -1.37 0.52 -5.23
N PHE A 99 -1.71 0.18 -6.47
CA PHE A 99 -2.38 -1.07 -6.84
C PHE A 99 -1.60 -2.30 -6.35
N ASN A 100 -0.29 -2.37 -6.53
CA ASN A 100 0.45 -3.56 -6.12
C ASN A 100 0.62 -3.69 -4.61
N CYS A 101 0.70 -2.56 -3.87
CA CYS A 101 0.77 -2.63 -2.42
C CYS A 101 -0.55 -3.13 -1.85
N GLU A 102 -1.68 -2.66 -2.39
CA GLU A 102 -3.00 -3.12 -2.01
C GLU A 102 -3.19 -4.60 -2.33
N HIS A 103 -2.81 -5.02 -3.55
CA HIS A 103 -2.88 -6.41 -3.99
C HIS A 103 -2.01 -7.31 -3.12
N PHE A 104 -0.80 -6.87 -2.77
CA PHE A 104 0.06 -7.58 -1.84
C PHE A 104 -0.58 -7.68 -0.45
N ALA A 105 -1.13 -6.60 0.08
CA ALA A 105 -1.81 -6.63 1.37
C ALA A 105 -3.04 -7.54 1.37
N ASN A 106 -3.82 -7.54 0.27
CA ASN A 106 -4.96 -8.44 0.08
C ASN A 106 -4.51 -9.90 -0.06
N TRP A 107 -3.44 -10.14 -0.81
CA TRP A 107 -2.80 -11.46 -0.91
C TRP A 107 -2.40 -11.95 0.48
N VAL A 108 -1.77 -11.10 1.30
CA VAL A 108 -1.30 -11.46 2.64
C VAL A 108 -2.44 -11.63 3.65
N GLN A 109 -3.51 -10.84 3.60
CA GLN A 109 -4.62 -11.01 4.55
C GLN A 109 -5.57 -12.12 4.10
N TYR A 110 -5.99 -12.14 2.83
CA TYR A 110 -7.13 -12.93 2.36
C TYR A 110 -6.77 -14.06 1.37
N GLY A 111 -5.54 -14.11 0.88
CA GLY A 111 -5.07 -15.16 -0.04
C GLY A 111 -5.57 -14.91 -1.46
N LYS A 112 -6.05 -13.70 -1.73
CA LYS A 112 -6.61 -13.26 -2.99
C LYS A 112 -5.94 -11.95 -3.36
N GLU A 113 -5.37 -11.88 -4.55
CA GLU A 113 -4.72 -10.66 -5.04
C GLU A 113 -5.77 -9.59 -5.44
N THR A 114 -7.07 -9.91 -5.53
CA THR A 114 -8.10 -9.00 -6.06
C THR A 114 -8.53 -7.89 -5.09
N SER A 115 -8.56 -6.64 -5.54
CA SER A 115 -9.33 -5.55 -4.92
C SER A 115 -10.56 -5.19 -5.78
N ASN A 116 -11.69 -4.86 -5.13
CA ASN A 116 -12.93 -4.46 -5.81
C ASN A 116 -12.91 -3.01 -6.35
N GLN A 117 -11.75 -2.35 -6.46
CA GLN A 117 -11.67 -0.94 -6.82
C GLN A 117 -11.00 -0.68 -8.19
N VAL A 118 -11.88 -0.71 -9.20
CA VAL A 118 -11.93 0.13 -10.41
C VAL A 118 -10.62 0.38 -11.18
N THR A 119 -10.25 -0.60 -11.99
CA THR A 119 -9.40 -0.45 -13.20
C THR A 119 -9.91 0.63 -14.18
N ASN A 120 -11.17 1.08 -14.06
CA ASN A 120 -11.76 2.07 -14.97
C ASN A 120 -11.46 3.54 -14.66
N GLY A 121 -11.09 3.93 -13.43
CA GLY A 121 -11.00 5.35 -13.05
C GLY A 121 -9.77 6.06 -13.62
N PHE A 122 -8.61 5.41 -13.56
CA PHE A 122 -7.35 5.96 -14.07
C PHE A 122 -7.27 5.94 -15.61
N LEU A 123 -7.87 4.96 -16.27
CA LEU A 123 -7.96 4.92 -17.74
C LEU A 123 -8.89 6.01 -18.29
N ILE A 124 -10.01 6.28 -17.61
CA ILE A 124 -10.92 7.37 -18.01
C ILE A 124 -10.26 8.74 -17.80
N LEU A 125 -9.56 8.96 -16.68
CA LEU A 125 -8.90 10.26 -16.45
C LEU A 125 -7.74 10.51 -17.42
N ALA A 126 -6.90 9.51 -17.67
CA ALA A 126 -5.82 9.61 -18.65
C ALA A 126 -6.36 9.77 -20.09
N GLY A 127 -7.45 9.07 -20.44
CA GLY A 127 -8.13 9.22 -21.71
C GLY A 127 -8.71 10.63 -21.91
N LEU A 128 -9.40 11.18 -20.91
CA LEU A 128 -9.98 12.52 -20.97
C LEU A 128 -8.94 13.63 -21.06
N VAL A 129 -7.82 13.52 -20.33
CA VAL A 129 -6.71 14.49 -20.42
C VAL A 129 -6.05 14.42 -21.81
N THR A 130 -5.85 13.22 -22.35
CA THR A 130 -5.26 13.03 -23.69
C THR A 130 -6.19 13.58 -24.78
N LEU A 131 -7.51 13.31 -24.70
CA LEU A 131 -8.48 13.82 -25.66
C LEU A 131 -8.56 15.35 -25.65
N LYS A 132 -8.57 15.97 -24.47
CA LYS A 132 -8.62 17.44 -24.33
C LYS A 132 -7.38 18.12 -24.89
N LEU A 133 -6.21 17.49 -24.77
CA LEU A 133 -4.96 18.00 -25.35
C LEU A 133 -4.94 17.89 -26.88
N ILE A 134 -5.49 16.81 -27.44
CA ILE A 134 -5.60 16.63 -28.90
C ILE A 134 -6.60 17.62 -29.50
N THR A 135 -7.77 17.81 -28.89
CA THR A 135 -8.79 18.73 -29.43
C THR A 135 -8.44 20.21 -29.26
N THR A 136 -7.59 20.56 -28.29
CA THR A 136 -7.12 21.95 -28.10
C THR A 136 -5.93 22.28 -29.03
N GLY A 137 -5.22 21.26 -29.54
CA GLY A 137 -4.05 21.42 -30.42
C GLY A 137 -4.36 21.71 -31.88
N ASP A 138 -5.58 21.43 -32.35
CA ASP A 138 -5.95 21.51 -33.78
C ASP A 138 -6.61 22.85 -34.18
N GLY A 139 -6.64 23.83 -33.26
CA GLY A 139 -7.35 25.11 -33.43
C GLY A 139 -6.48 26.33 -33.73
N LYS A 140 -5.25 26.16 -34.24
CA LYS A 140 -4.44 27.30 -34.73
C LYS A 140 -3.69 26.94 -36.01
N ARG A 141 -4.37 27.14 -37.13
CA ARG A 141 -3.79 27.51 -38.43
C ARG A 141 -4.62 28.61 -39.04
#